data_AF-A0A962XF23-F1
#
_entry.id   AF-A0A962XF23-F1
#
_cell.length_a   1.000
_cell.length_b   1.000
_cell.length_c   1.000
_cell.angle_alpha   90.00
_cell.angle_beta   90.00
_cell.angle_gamma   90.00
#
_symmetry.space_group_name_H-M   'P 1'
#
loop_
_entity.id
_entity.type
_entity.pdbx_description
1 polymer ?
#
loop_
_entity_poly.entity_id
_entity_poly.type
_entity_poly.pdbx_seq_one_letter_code
_entity_poly.pdbx_strand_id
1 'polypeptide(L)'
;VLGGILANRFGVMRILFLGGVLVVLTNLSFALLAHAGASVPMLILVVAMDNLAGGLATATFVAYLSALTNVQYSATQYALFSSIMLLLPKFIGGFSGMVVDAVGYVQFFVMTSVLGLPVLVLIWLAARYTLTETKTETAVETANA
;
A
#
# COMPACT_ATOMS: atom_id res chain seq x y z
N VAL A 1 3.09 12.52 5.67
CA VAL A 1 4.38 13.26 5.64
C VAL A 1 5.58 12.32 5.73
N LEU A 2 5.72 11.52 6.80
CA LEU A 2 6.84 10.59 6.98
C LEU A 2 7.08 9.68 5.75
N GLY A 3 6.02 9.09 5.18
CA GLY A 3 6.16 8.24 4.01
C GLY A 3 6.66 8.94 2.75
N GLY A 4 6.34 10.22 2.57
CA GLY A 4 6.89 11.03 1.49
C GLY A 4 8.37 11.34 1.68
N ILE A 5 8.77 11.68 2.92
CA ILE A 5 10.18 11.94 3.26
C ILE A 5 11.03 10.67 3.05
N LEU A 6 10.54 9.52 3.55
CA LEU A 6 11.20 8.24 3.38
C LEU A 6 11.30 7.85 1.90
N ALA A 7 10.22 8.02 1.13
CA ALA A 7 10.21 7.72 -0.30
C ALA A 7 11.21 8.59 -1.08
N ASN A 8 11.34 9.88 -0.74
CA ASN A 8 12.32 10.76 -1.36
C ASN A 8 13.76 10.36 -1.04
N ARG A 9 14.03 9.89 0.19
CA ARG A 9 15.38 9.52 0.63
C ARG A 9 15.82 8.12 0.19
N PHE A 10 14.91 7.14 0.18
CA PHE A 10 15.23 5.72 -0.02
C PHE A 10 14.66 5.13 -1.32
N GLY A 11 13.86 5.90 -2.06
CA GLY A 11 13.19 5.49 -3.28
C GLY A 11 11.76 5.03 -3.05
N VAL A 12 10.87 5.43 -3.97
CA VAL A 12 9.41 5.17 -3.90
C VAL A 12 9.11 3.68 -3.81
N MET A 13 9.65 2.85 -4.72
CA MET A 13 9.31 1.41 -4.77
C MET A 13 9.71 0.65 -3.51
N ARG A 14 10.85 0.99 -2.89
CA ARG A 14 11.33 0.33 -1.66
C ARG A 14 10.43 0.65 -0.47
N ILE A 15 10.06 1.93 -0.34
CA ILE A 15 9.17 2.36 0.74
C ILE A 15 7.73 1.88 0.51
N LEU A 16 7.30 1.76 -0.75
CA LEU A 16 6.00 1.20 -1.09
C LEU A 16 5.91 -0.27 -0.66
N PHE A 17 6.96 -1.05 -0.94
CA PHE A 17 7.05 -2.43 -0.48
C PHE A 17 7.05 -2.54 1.05
N LEU A 18 7.85 -1.71 1.74
CA LEU A 18 7.86 -1.67 3.20
C LEU A 18 6.48 -1.33 3.79
N GLY A 19 5.80 -0.34 3.22
CA GLY A 19 4.44 0.03 3.61
C GLY A 19 3.46 -1.13 3.43
N GLY A 20 3.54 -1.83 2.30
CA GLY A 20 2.73 -3.03 2.07
C GLY A 20 2.99 -4.14 3.10
N VAL A 21 4.26 -4.38 3.46
CA VAL A 21 4.62 -5.38 4.47
C VAL A 21 4.04 -5.00 5.82
N LEU A 22 4.14 -3.72 6.21
CA LEU A 22 3.57 -3.24 7.46
C LEU A 22 2.04 -3.40 7.49
N VAL A 23 1.33 -3.14 6.39
CA VAL A 23 -0.14 -3.35 6.30
C VAL A 23 -0.51 -4.83 6.48
N VAL A 24 0.26 -5.76 5.90
CA VAL A 24 0.04 -7.21 6.10
C VAL A 24 0.24 -7.59 7.57
N LEU A 25 1.27 -7.05 8.21
CA LEU A 25 1.59 -7.31 9.62
C LEU A 25 0.57 -6.69 10.59
N THR A 26 0.06 -5.49 10.30
CA THR A 26 -0.96 -4.84 11.15
C THR A 26 -2.30 -5.56 11.04
N ASN A 27 -2.69 -6.02 9.85
CA ASN A 27 -3.84 -6.91 9.67
C ASN A 27 -3.70 -8.21 10.49
N LEU A 28 -2.52 -8.83 10.50
CA LEU A 28 -2.29 -10.01 11.33
C LEU A 28 -2.36 -9.69 12.83
N SER A 29 -1.93 -8.49 13.23
CA SER A 29 -2.00 -8.02 14.60
C SER A 29 -3.46 -7.78 15.06
N PHE A 30 -4.34 -7.38 14.15
CA PHE A 30 -5.78 -7.35 14.41
C PHE A 30 -6.40 -8.74 14.60
N ALA A 31 -5.93 -9.76 13.87
CA ALA A 31 -6.35 -11.14 14.11
C ALA A 31 -5.94 -11.62 15.52
N LEU A 32 -4.74 -11.25 15.97
CA LEU A 32 -4.28 -11.51 17.34
C LEU A 32 -5.11 -10.77 18.39
N LEU A 33 -5.42 -9.49 18.15
CA LEU A 33 -6.28 -8.68 19.02
C LEU A 33 -7.69 -9.29 19.13
N ALA A 34 -8.25 -9.76 18.02
CA ALA A 34 -9.55 -10.43 18.00
C ALA A 34 -9.57 -11.72 18.82
N HIS A 35 -8.42 -12.39 19.00
CA HIS A 35 -8.27 -13.56 19.85
C HIS A 35 -8.04 -13.21 21.33
N ALA A 36 -7.29 -12.13 21.60
CA ALA A 36 -6.92 -11.69 22.95
C ALA A 36 -8.09 -11.11 23.77
N GLY A 37 -9.20 -10.77 23.12
CA GLY A 37 -10.38 -10.20 23.77
C GLY A 37 -10.27 -8.69 24.03
N ALA A 38 -11.15 -8.16 24.88
CA ALA A 38 -11.32 -6.72 25.09
C ALA A 38 -10.17 -6.10 25.92
N SER A 39 -9.04 -5.80 25.27
CA SER A 39 -7.91 -5.11 25.89
C SER A 39 -7.67 -3.74 25.22
N VAL A 40 -8.08 -2.67 25.91
CA VAL A 40 -7.92 -1.29 25.42
C VAL A 40 -6.46 -0.93 25.11
N PRO A 41 -5.46 -1.30 25.93
CA PRO A 41 -4.05 -0.99 25.62
C PRO A 41 -3.57 -1.66 24.32
N MET A 42 -3.96 -2.90 24.08
CA MET A 42 -3.60 -3.63 22.85
C MET A 42 -4.31 -3.03 21.64
N LEU A 43 -5.59 -2.68 21.78
CA LEU A 43 -6.35 -1.98 20.75
C LEU A 43 -5.65 -0.67 20.34
N ILE A 44 -5.26 0.15 21.32
CA ILE A 44 -4.54 1.41 21.06
C ILE A 44 -3.24 1.14 20.29
N LEU A 45 -2.46 0.16 20.73
CA LEU A 45 -1.19 -0.19 20.09
C LEU A 45 -1.39 -0.65 18.64
N VAL A 46 -2.30 -1.60 18.40
CA VAL A 46 -2.55 -2.15 17.06
C VAL A 46 -3.06 -1.06 16.12
N VAL A 47 -4.02 -0.23 16.55
CA VAL A 47 -4.58 0.86 15.75
C VAL A 47 -3.53 1.95 15.48
N ALA A 48 -2.66 2.26 16.43
CA ALA A 48 -1.57 3.21 16.22
C ALA A 48 -0.57 2.70 15.17
N MET A 49 -0.18 1.44 15.25
CA MET A 49 0.70 0.79 14.26
C MET A 49 0.05 0.75 12.88
N ASP A 50 -1.25 0.44 12.81
CA ASP A 50 -2.01 0.41 11.56
C ASP A 50 -2.11 1.78 10.89
N ASN A 51 -2.41 2.83 11.65
CA ASN A 51 -2.46 4.19 11.12
C ASN A 51 -1.08 4.65 10.60
N LEU A 52 0.00 4.26 11.27
CA LEU A 52 1.35 4.55 10.81
C LEU A 52 1.66 3.82 9.49
N ALA A 53 1.33 2.53 9.40
CA ALA A 53 1.49 1.71 8.21
C ALA A 53 0.64 2.26 7.03
N GLY A 54 -0.63 2.55 7.29
CA GLY A 54 -1.56 3.11 6.31
C GLY A 54 -1.12 4.49 5.81
N GLY A 55 -0.63 5.35 6.70
CA GLY A 55 -0.08 6.66 6.34
C GLY A 55 1.18 6.56 5.48
N LEU A 56 2.05 5.59 5.76
CA LEU A 56 3.24 5.29 4.95
C LEU A 56 2.85 4.77 3.56
N ALA A 57 2.06 3.70 3.52
CA ALA A 57 1.62 3.05 2.28
C ALA A 57 0.87 4.02 1.36
N THR A 58 -0.08 4.78 1.91
CA THR A 58 -0.87 5.76 1.14
C THR A 58 0.01 6.84 0.54
N ALA A 59 0.89 7.46 1.34
CA ALA A 59 1.76 8.54 0.87
C ALA A 59 2.70 8.08 -0.25
N THR A 60 3.28 6.88 -0.10
CA THR A 60 4.21 6.35 -1.11
C THR A 60 3.47 5.84 -2.35
N PHE A 61 2.24 5.32 -2.21
CA PHE A 61 1.43 4.91 -3.34
C PHE A 61 0.98 6.11 -4.19
N VAL A 62 0.62 7.24 -3.57
CA VAL A 62 0.35 8.49 -4.30
C VAL A 62 1.60 8.97 -5.05
N ALA A 63 2.78 8.92 -4.42
CA ALA A 63 4.04 9.26 -5.08
C ALA A 63 4.34 8.34 -6.28
N TYR A 64 4.03 7.04 -6.15
CA TYR A 64 4.16 6.06 -7.23
C TYR A 64 3.20 6.37 -8.40
N LEU A 65 1.93 6.66 -8.13
CA LEU A 65 0.98 7.04 -9.17
C LEU A 65 1.40 8.33 -9.89
N SER A 66 1.91 9.32 -9.15
CA SER A 66 2.41 10.56 -9.74
C SER A 66 3.61 10.32 -10.68
N ALA A 67 4.44 9.31 -10.42
CA ALA A 67 5.55 8.96 -11.31
C ALA A 67 5.08 8.24 -12.59
N LEU A 68 3.88 7.63 -12.58
CA LEU A 68 3.28 6.94 -13.72
C LEU A 68 2.44 7.86 -14.62
N THR A 69 1.99 9.01 -14.13
CA THR A 69 1.15 9.93 -14.90
C THR A 69 1.96 10.73 -15.92
N ASN A 70 1.57 10.66 -17.19
CA ASN A 70 2.17 11.45 -18.27
C ASN A 70 1.71 12.92 -18.18
N VAL A 71 2.66 13.85 -18.28
CA VAL A 71 2.45 15.30 -18.14
C VAL A 71 1.41 15.85 -19.12
N GLN A 72 1.27 15.24 -20.31
CA GLN A 72 0.42 15.73 -21.42
C GLN A 72 -1.10 15.60 -21.17
N TYR A 73 -1.57 14.64 -20.36
CA TYR A 73 -3.00 14.40 -20.01
C TYR A 73 -3.20 14.23 -18.48
N SER A 74 -2.29 14.82 -17.71
CA SER A 74 -2.09 14.58 -16.29
C SER A 74 -3.34 14.79 -15.42
N ALA A 75 -4.16 15.81 -15.71
CA ALA A 75 -5.34 16.13 -14.89
C ALA A 75 -6.40 15.01 -14.88
N THR A 76 -6.80 14.51 -16.04
CA THR A 76 -7.84 13.48 -16.14
C THR A 76 -7.34 12.11 -15.68
N GLN A 77 -6.10 11.74 -16.02
CA GLN A 77 -5.51 10.47 -15.61
C GLN A 77 -5.28 10.40 -14.10
N TYR A 78 -4.74 11.47 -13.51
CA TYR A 78 -4.56 11.53 -12.06
C TYR A 78 -5.90 11.51 -11.32
N ALA A 79 -6.92 12.22 -11.81
CA ALA A 79 -8.26 12.18 -11.24
C ALA A 79 -8.86 10.77 -11.32
N LEU A 80 -8.67 10.05 -12.44
CA LEU A 80 -9.15 8.68 -12.61
C LEU A 80 -8.43 7.71 -11.65
N PHE A 81 -7.09 7.73 -11.60
CA PHE A 81 -6.32 6.87 -10.71
C PHE A 81 -6.59 7.15 -9.23
N SER A 82 -6.70 8.43 -8.86
CA SER A 82 -7.04 8.85 -7.50
C SER A 82 -8.46 8.42 -7.12
N SER A 83 -9.43 8.54 -8.04
CA SER A 83 -10.81 8.09 -7.80
C SER A 83 -10.88 6.59 -7.59
N ILE A 84 -10.18 5.80 -8.42
CA ILE A 84 -10.11 4.34 -8.25
C ILE A 84 -9.44 3.98 -6.92
N MET A 85 -8.32 4.63 -6.60
CA MET A 85 -7.59 4.43 -5.35
C MET A 85 -8.45 4.71 -4.11
N LEU A 86 -9.32 5.71 -4.16
CA LEU A 86 -10.10 6.14 -2.99
C LEU A 86 -11.47 5.49 -2.89
N LEU A 87 -12.21 5.39 -4.00
CA LEU A 87 -13.60 4.93 -3.98
C LEU A 87 -13.73 3.42 -3.98
N LEU A 88 -12.93 2.71 -4.78
CA LEU A 88 -13.07 1.26 -4.93
C LEU A 88 -12.80 0.52 -3.60
N PRO A 89 -11.71 0.82 -2.84
CA PRO A 89 -11.50 0.19 -1.54
C PRO A 89 -12.58 0.56 -0.52
N LYS A 90 -13.09 1.79 -0.53
CA LYS A 90 -14.18 2.22 0.37
C LYS A 90 -15.48 1.49 0.08
N PHE A 91 -15.81 1.30 -1.20
CA PHE A 91 -16.99 0.56 -1.62
C PHE A 91 -16.93 -0.90 -1.15
N ILE A 92 -15.82 -1.60 -1.42
CA ILE A 92 -15.63 -2.99 -0.98
C ILE A 92 -15.60 -3.07 0.55
N GLY A 93 -14.89 -2.15 1.20
CA GLY A 93 -14.78 -2.07 2.66
C GLY A 93 -16.12 -1.82 3.35
N GLY A 94 -17.07 -1.15 2.69
CA GLY A 94 -18.43 -0.94 3.21
C GLY A 94 -19.21 -2.23 3.47
N PHE A 95 -18.89 -3.31 2.75
CA PHE A 95 -19.51 -4.63 2.93
C PHE A 95 -18.75 -5.54 3.91
N SER A 96 -17.64 -5.06 4.49
CA SER A 96 -16.81 -5.86 5.40
C SER A 96 -17.57 -6.35 6.63
N GLY A 97 -18.54 -5.58 7.15
CA GLY A 97 -19.39 -5.97 8.28
C GLY A 97 -20.15 -7.28 8.03
N MET A 98 -20.75 -7.44 6.85
CA MET A 98 -21.45 -8.69 6.49
C MET A 98 -20.51 -9.89 6.42
N VAL A 99 -19.25 -9.67 6.01
CA VAL A 99 -18.23 -10.74 5.99
C VAL A 99 -17.84 -11.10 7.41
N VAL A 100 -17.60 -10.11 8.27
CA VAL A 100 -17.28 -10.33 9.70
C VAL A 100 -18.43 -11.05 10.41
N ASP A 101 -19.68 -10.70 10.12
CA ASP A 101 -20.85 -11.38 10.68
C ASP A 101 -20.92 -12.85 10.27
N ALA A 102 -20.44 -13.20 9.07
CA ALA A 102 -20.45 -14.56 8.55
C ALA A 102 -19.25 -15.42 9.01
N VAL A 103 -18.04 -14.87 9.09
CA VAL A 103 -16.80 -15.64 9.36
C VAL A 103 -16.05 -15.24 10.64
N GLY A 104 -16.46 -14.16 11.30
CA GLY A 104 -15.83 -13.62 12.50
C GLY A 104 -14.57 -12.76 12.23
N TYR A 105 -14.17 -11.99 13.24
CA TYR A 105 -13.06 -11.03 13.15
C TYR A 105 -11.69 -11.69 12.86
N VAL A 106 -11.38 -12.82 13.51
CA VAL A 106 -10.08 -13.49 13.33
C VAL A 106 -9.90 -13.90 11.87
N GLN A 107 -10.88 -14.60 11.31
CA GLN A 107 -10.82 -15.07 9.92
C GLN A 107 -10.81 -13.90 8.93
N PHE A 108 -11.61 -12.86 9.19
CA PHE A 108 -11.64 -11.65 8.38
C PHE A 108 -10.24 -11.01 8.26
N PHE A 109 -9.57 -10.77 9.39
CA PHE A 109 -8.26 -10.14 9.41
C PHE A 109 -7.14 -11.03 8.84
N VAL A 110 -7.25 -12.35 8.97
CA VAL A 110 -6.35 -13.29 8.27
C VAL A 110 -6.56 -13.20 6.76
N MET A 111 -7.80 -13.18 6.29
CA MET A 111 -8.09 -13.06 4.85
C MET A 111 -7.58 -11.74 4.27
N THR A 112 -7.77 -10.61 4.97
CA THR A 112 -7.23 -9.32 4.51
C THR A 112 -5.71 -9.27 4.53
N SER A 113 -5.07 -9.93 5.50
CA SER A 113 -3.61 -10.08 5.54
C SER A 113 -3.10 -10.90 4.34
N VAL A 114 -3.75 -12.03 4.03
CA VAL A 114 -3.41 -12.87 2.87
C VAL A 114 -3.64 -12.14 1.55
N LEU A 115 -4.69 -11.32 1.43
CA LEU A 115 -4.94 -10.47 0.26
C LEU A 115 -3.81 -9.44 0.01
N GLY A 116 -3.05 -9.06 1.03
CA GLY A 116 -1.88 -8.19 0.87
C GLY A 116 -0.67 -8.88 0.25
N LEU A 117 -0.56 -10.21 0.33
CA LEU A 117 0.55 -10.98 -0.25
C LEU A 117 0.65 -10.84 -1.78
N PRO A 118 -0.42 -11.03 -2.59
CA PRO A 118 -0.33 -10.81 -4.03
C PRO A 118 0.00 -9.35 -4.37
N VAL A 119 -0.44 -8.38 -3.56
CA VAL A 119 -0.07 -6.97 -3.74
C VAL A 119 1.44 -6.77 -3.55
N LEU A 120 2.06 -7.41 -2.55
CA LEU A 120 3.51 -7.38 -2.36
C LEU A 120 4.27 -7.97 -3.55
N VAL A 121 3.78 -9.09 -4.10
CA VAL A 121 4.34 -9.69 -5.32
C VAL A 121 4.25 -8.73 -6.49
N LEU A 122 3.10 -8.07 -6.68
CA LEU A 122 2.90 -7.08 -7.74
C LEU A 122 3.83 -5.87 -7.59
N ILE A 123 4.00 -5.34 -6.37
CA ILE A 123 4.94 -4.24 -6.11
C ILE A 123 6.37 -4.66 -6.44
N TRP A 124 6.76 -5.87 -6.04
CA TRP A 124 8.10 -6.40 -6.33
C TRP A 124 8.32 -6.61 -7.83
N LEU A 125 7.34 -7.13 -8.55
CA LEU A 125 7.39 -7.28 -10.01
C LEU A 125 7.50 -5.91 -10.69
N ALA A 126 6.62 -4.96 -10.32
CA ALA A 126 6.65 -3.60 -10.85
C ALA A 126 8.01 -2.93 -10.62
N ALA A 127 8.62 -3.14 -9.44
CA ALA A 127 9.92 -2.57 -9.13
C ALA A 127 11.03 -3.09 -10.06
N ARG A 128 10.94 -4.35 -10.53
CA ARG A 128 11.89 -4.90 -11.51
C ARG A 128 11.75 -4.24 -12.88
N TYR A 129 10.53 -3.96 -13.32
CA TYR A 129 10.28 -3.33 -14.62
C TYR A 129 10.69 -1.85 -14.62
N THR A 130 10.36 -1.09 -13.57
CA THR A 130 10.74 0.33 -13.48
C THR A 130 12.26 0.54 -13.40
N LEU A 131 13.01 -0.36 -12.75
CA LEU A 131 14.49 -0.30 -12.72
C LEU A 131 15.13 -0.60 -14.09
N THR A 132 14.41 -1.27 -14.99
CA THR A 132 14.94 -1.64 -16.31
C THR A 132 14.92 -0.45 -17.27
N GLU A 133 13.86 0.38 -17.24
CA GLU A 133 13.78 1.56 -18.11
C GLU A 133 14.83 2.63 -17.78
N THR A 134 15.06 2.93 -16.49
CA THR A 134 16.07 3.91 -16.09
C THR A 134 17.47 3.49 -16.54
N LYS A 135 17.82 2.20 -16.46
CA LYS A 135 19.13 1.71 -16.87
C LYS A 135 19.32 1.74 -18.39
N THR A 136 18.26 1.52 -19.16
CA THR A 136 18.30 1.56 -20.62
C THR A 136 18.44 2.99 -21.15
N GLU A 137 17.73 3.97 -20.57
CA GLU A 137 17.89 5.40 -20.93
C GLU A 137 19.31 5.91 -20.66
N THR A 138 19.88 5.63 -19.47
CA THR A 138 21.24 6.10 -19.16
C THR A 138 22.30 5.41 -20.02
N ALA A 139 22.08 4.14 -20.41
CA ALA A 139 22.97 3.42 -21.30
C ALA A 139 22.93 3.95 -22.75
N VAL A 140 21.76 4.41 -23.22
CA VAL A 140 21.62 5.05 -24.53
C VAL A 140 22.23 6.45 -24.53
N GLU A 141 22.04 7.24 -23.46
CA GLU A 141 22.59 8.59 -23.34
C GLU A 141 24.12 8.58 -23.22
N THR A 142 24.70 7.60 -22.52
CA THR A 142 26.16 7.39 -22.46
C THR A 142 26.75 6.76 -23.73
N ALA A 143 25.96 6.05 -24.54
CA ALA A 143 26.39 5.55 -25.84
C ALA A 143 26.34 6.61 -26.95
N ASN A 144 25.54 7.67 -26.75
CA ASN A 144 25.36 8.77 -27.71
C ASN A 144 26.17 10.03 -27.34
N ALA A 145 26.91 10.02 -26.22
CA ALA A 145 27.82 11.07 -25.77
C ALA A 145 29.29 10.70 -26.04
#